data_AF-A0A3D5B5T6-F1
#
_entry.id   AF-A0A3D5B5T6-F1
#
_cell.length_a   1.000
_cell.length_b   1.000
_cell.length_c   1.000
_cell.angle_alpha   90.00
_cell.angle_beta   90.00
_cell.angle_gamma   90.00
#
_symmetry.space_group_name_H-M   'P 1'
#
loop_
_entity.id
_entity.type
_entity.pdbx_description
1 polymer ?
#
loop_
_entity_poly.entity_id
_entity_poly.type
_entity_poly.pdbx_seq_one_letter_code
_entity_poly.pdbx_strand_id
1 'polypeptide(L)'
;MNRYESAKALYQAEGIATEKALATLREIPISVHCWQGDDVIGFDGADSLSGGIQTTGNYLGRARTPDELLADIEKAFSLMPGKKRLNVHACYAFLGEDKGKVDRDAYTYKHF
;
A
#
# COMPACT_ATOMS: atom_id res chain seq x y z
N MET A 1 -22.74 -22.00 20.26
CA MET A 1 -22.04 -22.09 18.96
C MET A 1 -21.95 -20.68 18.39
N ASN A 2 -20.77 -20.18 18.04
CA ASN A 2 -20.64 -18.83 17.46
C ASN A 2 -20.95 -18.88 15.94
N ARG A 3 -21.11 -17.71 15.30
CA ARG A 3 -21.40 -17.61 13.86
C ARG A 3 -20.34 -18.26 12.96
N TYR A 4 -19.08 -18.24 13.38
CA TYR A 4 -17.98 -18.88 12.65
C TYR A 4 -18.10 -20.41 12.69
N GLU A 5 -18.36 -21.00 13.86
CA GLU A 5 -18.53 -22.45 14.00
C GLU A 5 -19.70 -22.99 13.17
N SER A 6 -20.82 -22.25 13.11
CA SER A 6 -21.93 -22.62 12.22
C SER A 6 -21.53 -22.56 10.74
N ALA A 7 -20.78 -21.54 10.33
CA ALA A 7 -20.32 -21.44 8.94
C ALA A 7 -19.32 -22.55 8.59
N LYS A 8 -18.37 -22.84 9.49
CA LYS A 8 -17.40 -23.92 9.34
C LYS A 8 -18.07 -25.27 9.11
N ALA A 9 -19.14 -25.58 9.85
CA ALA A 9 -19.90 -26.81 9.65
C ALA A 9 -20.58 -26.87 8.26
N LEU A 10 -21.15 -25.75 7.79
CA LEU A 10 -21.75 -25.67 6.45
C LEU A 10 -20.71 -25.90 5.34
N TYR A 11 -19.54 -25.25 5.43
CA TYR A 11 -18.45 -25.47 4.46
C TYR A 11 -17.91 -26.91 4.53
N GLN A 12 -17.84 -27.49 5.72
CA GLN A 12 -17.39 -28.87 5.89
C GLN A 12 -18.36 -29.88 5.25
N ALA A 13 -19.67 -29.62 5.27
CA ALA A 13 -20.66 -30.46 4.58
C ALA A 13 -20.43 -30.52 3.06
N GLU A 14 -19.87 -29.46 2.49
CA GLU A 14 -19.46 -29.37 1.07
C GLU A 14 -18.02 -29.85 0.83
N GLY A 15 -17.35 -30.44 1.83
CA GLY A 15 -15.97 -30.93 1.73
C GLY A 15 -14.89 -29.83 1.80
N ILE A 16 -15.23 -28.62 2.24
CA ILE A 16 -14.31 -27.47 2.29
C ILE A 16 -13.73 -27.31 3.70
N ALA A 17 -12.40 -27.44 3.83
CA ALA A 17 -11.69 -27.25 5.09
C ALA A 17 -11.33 -25.77 5.32
N THR A 18 -12.20 -25.02 6.01
CA THR A 18 -12.03 -23.58 6.25
C THR A 18 -10.73 -23.22 6.98
N GLU A 19 -10.30 -24.03 7.95
CA GLU A 19 -9.04 -23.80 8.68
C GLU A 19 -7.83 -23.86 7.74
N LYS A 20 -7.82 -24.79 6.78
CA LYS A 20 -6.77 -24.89 5.76
C LYS A 20 -6.79 -23.68 4.84
N ALA A 21 -7.99 -23.23 4.44
CA ALA A 21 -8.15 -22.04 3.60
C ALA A 21 -7.64 -20.78 4.33
N LEU A 22 -8.01 -20.59 5.60
CA LEU A 22 -7.55 -19.45 6.40
C LEU A 22 -6.04 -19.48 6.65
N ALA A 23 -5.46 -20.66 6.91
CA ALA A 23 -4.01 -20.82 7.03
C ALA A 23 -3.30 -20.44 5.73
N THR A 24 -3.83 -20.87 4.58
CA THR A 24 -3.29 -20.53 3.26
C THR A 24 -3.41 -19.03 2.98
N LEU A 25 -4.58 -18.44 3.24
CA LEU A 25 -4.84 -17.01 3.04
C LEU A 25 -3.88 -16.13 3.84
N ARG A 26 -3.52 -16.54 5.06
CA ARG A 26 -2.63 -15.78 5.96
C ARG A 26 -1.22 -15.60 5.40
N GLU A 27 -0.76 -16.53 4.55
CA GLU A 27 0.59 -16.53 3.97
C GLU A 27 0.70 -15.82 2.63
N ILE A 28 -0.42 -15.45 1.98
CA ILE A 28 -0.40 -14.78 0.68
C ILE A 28 -0.21 -13.26 0.91
N PRO A 29 0.94 -12.68 0.58
CA PRO A 29 1.16 -11.25 0.76
C PRO A 29 0.45 -10.45 -0.32
N ILE A 30 -0.21 -9.36 0.07
CA ILE A 30 -0.78 -8.39 -0.87
C ILE A 30 0.17 -7.20 -1.01
N SER A 31 0.51 -6.86 -2.27
CA SER A 31 1.32 -5.68 -2.58
C SER A 31 0.43 -4.46 -2.71
N VAL A 32 0.45 -3.61 -1.70
CA VAL A 32 -0.35 -2.38 -1.64
C VAL A 32 0.43 -1.25 -2.29
N HIS A 33 -0.24 -0.47 -3.12
CA HIS A 33 0.33 0.67 -3.81
C HIS A 33 0.60 1.87 -2.89
N CYS A 34 1.80 2.49 -2.97
CA CYS A 34 2.13 3.68 -2.19
C CYS A 34 1.33 4.92 -2.61
N TRP A 35 1.01 5.04 -3.90
CA TRP A 35 0.49 6.27 -4.50
C TRP A 35 -0.94 6.65 -4.12
N GLN A 36 -1.64 5.75 -3.43
CA GLN A 36 -2.96 6.05 -2.91
C GLN A 36 -2.90 7.04 -1.73
N GLY A 37 -1.78 7.13 -1.01
CA GLY A 37 -1.68 8.00 0.16
C GLY A 37 -1.57 9.49 -0.17
N ASP A 38 -1.14 9.84 -1.39
CA ASP A 38 -0.76 11.21 -1.78
C ASP A 38 -1.28 11.60 -3.16
N ASP A 39 -2.25 10.88 -3.71
CA ASP A 39 -2.81 11.12 -5.04
C ASP A 39 -1.80 11.02 -6.20
N VAL A 40 -0.83 10.11 -6.12
CA VAL A 40 0.21 9.90 -7.17
C VAL A 40 1.13 11.12 -7.38
N ILE A 41 1.24 12.01 -6.41
CA ILE A 41 2.07 13.22 -6.53
C ILE A 41 3.57 12.86 -6.43
N GLY A 42 3.94 11.98 -5.50
CA GLY A 42 5.33 11.65 -5.20
C GLY A 42 6.07 12.77 -4.46
N PHE A 43 7.38 12.61 -4.32
CA PHE A 43 8.24 13.52 -3.55
C PHE A 43 9.32 14.21 -4.37
N ASP A 44 9.46 13.86 -5.66
CA ASP A 44 10.49 14.35 -6.57
C ASP A 44 10.13 15.66 -7.29
N GLY A 45 9.00 16.28 -6.96
CA GLY A 45 8.68 17.66 -7.37
C GLY A 45 7.65 17.79 -8.51
N ALA A 46 6.82 16.77 -8.75
CA ALA A 46 5.66 16.93 -9.62
C ALA A 46 4.55 17.74 -8.92
N ASP A 47 4.02 18.76 -9.60
CA ASP A 47 2.90 19.57 -9.09
C ASP A 47 1.52 19.02 -9.54
N SER A 48 1.49 18.18 -10.58
CA SER A 48 0.27 17.62 -11.14
C SER A 48 0.50 16.28 -11.82
N LEU A 49 -0.59 15.49 -11.90
CA LEU A 49 -0.61 14.26 -12.69
C LEU A 49 -0.57 14.57 -14.19
N SER A 50 0.14 13.73 -14.92
CA SER A 50 0.19 13.74 -16.39
C SER A 50 0.19 12.30 -16.92
N GLY A 51 0.33 12.11 -18.24
CA GLY A 51 0.42 10.77 -18.82
C GLY A 51 -0.92 10.03 -18.95
N GLY A 52 -2.04 10.75 -18.90
CA GLY A 52 -3.38 10.19 -19.10
C GLY A 52 -4.01 9.56 -17.86
N ILE A 53 -3.38 9.70 -16.69
CA ILE A 53 -3.93 9.29 -15.40
C ILE A 53 -4.36 10.51 -14.59
N GLN A 54 -5.36 10.33 -13.75
CA GLN A 54 -5.89 11.39 -12.89
C GLN A 54 -6.48 10.78 -11.62
N THR A 55 -6.25 11.43 -10.48
CA THR A 55 -6.99 11.24 -9.24
C THR A 55 -8.12 12.26 -9.18
N THR A 56 -9.28 11.85 -8.65
CA THR A 56 -10.48 12.68 -8.64
C THR A 56 -11.02 12.85 -7.23
N GLY A 57 -11.52 14.05 -6.91
CA GLY A 57 -11.99 14.40 -5.59
C GLY A 57 -10.98 15.27 -4.83
N ASN A 58 -11.47 15.99 -3.81
CA ASN A 58 -10.68 16.92 -3.00
C ASN A 58 -10.79 16.56 -1.51
N TYR A 59 -10.70 15.26 -1.18
CA TYR A 59 -10.75 14.83 0.21
C TYR A 59 -9.50 15.33 0.95
N LEU A 60 -9.68 15.86 2.16
CA LEU A 60 -8.59 16.46 2.92
C LEU A 60 -7.68 15.39 3.53
N GLY A 61 -6.41 15.74 3.76
CA GLY A 61 -5.50 14.91 4.56
C GLY A 61 -4.59 13.95 3.79
N ARG A 62 -4.44 14.11 2.47
CA ARG A 62 -3.41 13.37 1.71
C ARG A 62 -2.01 13.65 2.25
N ALA A 63 -1.14 12.64 2.22
CA ALA A 63 0.25 12.78 2.61
C ALA A 63 0.99 13.77 1.69
N ARG A 64 1.87 14.58 2.29
CA ARG A 64 2.69 15.60 1.60
C ARG A 64 4.18 15.37 1.80
N THR A 65 4.54 14.48 2.72
CA THR A 65 5.92 14.14 3.06
C THR A 65 6.08 12.62 3.14
N PRO A 66 7.32 12.11 3.01
CA PRO A 66 7.64 10.71 3.31
C PRO A 66 7.09 10.22 4.65
N ASP A 67 7.27 11.01 5.70
CA ASP A 67 6.88 10.64 7.06
C ASP A 67 5.34 10.54 7.20
N GLU A 68 4.59 11.48 6.60
CA GLU A 68 3.13 11.41 6.56
C GLU A 68 2.67 10.14 5.83
N LEU A 69 3.26 9.84 4.66
CA LEU A 69 2.90 8.67 3.86
C LEU A 69 3.20 7.35 4.59
N LEU A 70 4.35 7.26 5.25
CA LEU A 70 4.72 6.07 6.02
C LEU A 70 3.80 5.86 7.22
N ALA A 71 3.40 6.94 7.91
CA ALA A 71 2.43 6.87 9.01
C ALA A 71 1.05 6.41 8.53
N ASP A 72 0.59 6.92 7.38
CA ASP A 72 -0.67 6.49 6.77
C ASP A 72 -0.65 5.01 6.35
N ILE A 73 0.46 4.57 5.76
CA ILE A 73 0.68 3.17 5.39
C ILE A 73 0.71 2.27 6.62
N GLU A 74 1.42 2.67 7.69
CA GLU A 74 1.47 1.92 8.94
C GLU A 74 0.07 1.76 9.53
N LYS A 75 -0.70 2.86 9.56
CA LYS A 75 -2.08 2.84 10.05
C LYS A 75 -2.97 1.94 9.19
N ALA A 76 -2.84 2.01 7.87
CA ALA A 76 -3.60 1.17 6.96
C ALA A 76 -3.24 -0.32 7.16
N PHE A 77 -1.95 -0.64 7.26
CA PHE A 77 -1.46 -2.01 7.45
C PHE A 77 -1.89 -2.59 8.80
N SER A 78 -1.98 -1.77 9.86
CA SER A 78 -2.48 -2.22 11.16
C SER A 78 -3.94 -2.70 11.12
N LEU A 79 -4.71 -2.30 10.10
CA LEU A 79 -6.11 -2.67 9.92
C LEU A 79 -6.31 -3.83 8.94
N MET A 80 -5.24 -4.30 8.28
CA MET A 80 -5.31 -5.34 7.26
C MET A 80 -4.70 -6.66 7.77
N PRO A 81 -5.44 -7.77 7.81
CA PRO A 81 -4.91 -9.04 8.31
C PRO A 81 -3.89 -9.67 7.36
N GLY A 82 -2.87 -10.34 7.91
CA GLY A 82 -1.85 -11.08 7.16
C GLY A 82 -0.69 -10.21 6.67
N LYS A 83 0.28 -10.81 5.98
CA LYS A 83 1.48 -10.10 5.50
C LYS A 83 1.13 -9.11 4.37
N LYS A 84 1.89 -8.02 4.30
CA LYS A 84 1.77 -6.99 3.27
C LYS A 84 3.12 -6.73 2.63
N ARG A 85 3.09 -6.28 1.39
CA ARG A 85 4.22 -5.67 0.69
C ARG A 85 3.82 -4.25 0.30
N LEU A 86 4.78 -3.36 0.22
CA LEU A 86 4.57 -2.02 -0.34
C LEU A 86 5.12 -2.01 -1.77
N ASN A 87 4.29 -1.58 -2.72
CA ASN A 87 4.70 -1.31 -4.09
C ASN A 87 5.05 0.17 -4.21
N VAL A 88 6.31 0.47 -4.56
CA VAL A 88 6.89 1.81 -4.54
C VAL A 88 7.21 2.27 -5.95
N HIS A 89 6.77 3.47 -6.32
CA HIS A 89 7.19 4.13 -7.56
C HIS A 89 8.47 4.94 -7.35
N ALA A 90 9.28 5.11 -8.41
CA ALA A 90 10.53 5.85 -8.34
C ALA A 90 10.35 7.31 -7.88
N CYS A 91 9.22 7.96 -8.18
CA CYS A 91 8.93 9.33 -7.73
C CYS A 91 8.76 9.46 -6.21
N TYR A 92 8.73 8.36 -5.45
CA TYR A 92 8.69 8.35 -3.98
C TYR A 92 10.08 8.28 -3.33
N ALA A 93 11.15 8.49 -4.10
CA ALA A 93 12.51 8.55 -3.58
C ALA A 93 12.66 9.59 -2.44
N PHE A 94 13.34 9.22 -1.37
CA PHE A 94 13.68 10.09 -0.25
C PHE A 94 14.95 10.86 -0.57
N LEU A 95 14.80 11.98 -1.28
CA LEU A 95 15.94 12.75 -1.78
C LEU A 95 16.56 13.70 -0.76
N GLY A 96 15.83 14.12 0.29
CA GLY A 96 16.37 15.02 1.31
C GLY A 96 17.06 16.27 0.70
N GLU A 97 18.35 16.45 0.99
CA GLU A 97 19.18 17.55 0.44
C GLU A 97 19.49 17.42 -1.06
N ASP A 98 19.34 16.22 -1.63
CA ASP A 98 19.57 15.94 -3.05
C ASP A 98 18.34 16.29 -3.90
N LYS A 99 17.24 16.71 -3.28
CA LYS A 99 16.02 17.12 -3.98
C LYS A 99 16.33 18.30 -4.92
N GLY A 100 16.05 18.11 -6.21
CA GLY A 100 16.34 19.08 -7.27
C GLY A 100 17.81 19.14 -7.71
N LYS A 101 18.68 18.27 -7.18
CA LYS A 101 20.09 18.13 -7.58
C LYS A 101 20.38 16.83 -8.35
N VAL A 102 19.49 15.84 -8.24
CA VAL A 102 19.65 14.50 -8.81
C VAL A 102 18.43 14.18 -9.67
N ASP A 103 18.68 13.74 -10.91
CA ASP A 103 17.65 13.29 -11.84
C ASP A 103 17.28 11.81 -11.64
N ARG A 104 16.12 11.41 -12.17
CA ARG A 104 15.54 10.07 -11.97
C ARG A 104 16.44 8.92 -12.46
N ASP A 105 17.26 9.16 -13.47
CA ASP A 105 18.19 8.18 -14.04
C ASP A 105 19.40 7.91 -13.12
N ALA A 106 19.66 8.80 -12.16
CA ALA A 106 20.72 8.67 -11.17
C ALA A 106 20.22 8.09 -9.83
N TYR A 107 18.96 7.66 -9.72
CA TYR A 107 18.45 7.06 -8.50
C TYR A 107 19.15 5.74 -8.16
N THR A 108 19.41 5.53 -6.87
CA THR A 108 20.03 4.31 -6.33
C THR A 108 19.23 3.75 -5.16
N TYR A 109 19.59 2.55 -4.70
CA TYR A 109 18.97 1.91 -3.53
C TYR A 109 19.04 2.75 -2.24
N LYS A 110 19.91 3.78 -2.17
CA LYS A 110 20.02 4.64 -0.99
C LYS A 110 18.87 5.64 -0.86
N HIS A 111 18.11 5.86 -1.93
CA HIS A 111 16.98 6.79 -1.92
C HIS A 111 15.66 6.12 -1.51
N PHE A 112 15.67 4.84 -1.14
CA PHE A 112 14.50 4.03 -0.77
C PHE A 112 14.82 3.19 0.47
#